data_AF-A0A1B9Q686-F1
#
_entry.id   AF-A0A1B9Q686-F1
#
_cell.length_a   1.000
_cell.length_b   1.000
_cell.length_c   1.000
_cell.angle_alpha   90.00
_cell.angle_beta   90.00
_cell.angle_gamma   90.00
#
_symmetry.space_group_name_H-M   'P 1'
#
loop_
_entity.id
_entity.type
_entity.pdbx_description
1 polymer ?
#
loop_
_entity_poly.entity_id
_entity_poly.type
_entity_poly.pdbx_seq_one_letter_code
_entity_poly.pdbx_strand_id
1 'polypeptide(L)'
;MKTYKKRHQKLLHYCLTQRLLCPASFSVLTNLTDKDSQRCLSSNLGEVRKVVATLGLLIEYQKHRQNREGWSLVQVRKLLGQNLYLWSDAVGIQHIPQELSNQQLGLMMLAQYDNRLAVVWSIRLRVDLPSQPLTITSTYRLCDVVNQVLAPLFDKPEVD
;
A
#
# COMPACT_ATOMS: atom_id res chain seq x y z
N MET A 1 -25.24 -4.38 -12.02
CA MET A 1 -23.78 -4.42 -12.29
C MET A 1 -23.04 -4.36 -10.96
N LYS A 2 -22.11 -5.28 -10.67
CA LYS A 2 -21.38 -5.31 -9.39
C LYS A 2 -20.62 -3.99 -9.15
N THR A 3 -20.60 -3.50 -7.91
CA THR A 3 -20.05 -2.17 -7.56
C THR A 3 -18.61 -1.97 -7.99
N TYR A 4 -17.76 -3.01 -7.86
CA TYR A 4 -16.36 -2.94 -8.27
C TYR A 4 -16.19 -2.80 -9.78
N LYS A 5 -17.05 -3.42 -10.61
CA LYS A 5 -17.02 -3.26 -12.08
C LYS A 5 -17.32 -1.82 -12.48
N LYS A 6 -18.29 -1.18 -11.81
CA LYS A 6 -18.61 0.24 -12.03
C LYS A 6 -17.43 1.15 -11.65
N ARG A 7 -16.75 0.85 -10.55
CA ARG A 7 -15.55 1.59 -10.12
C ARG A 7 -14.41 1.40 -11.11
N HIS A 8 -14.21 0.20 -11.64
CA HIS A 8 -13.17 -0.09 -12.65
C HIS A 8 -13.39 0.71 -13.93
N GLN A 9 -14.61 0.67 -14.50
CA GLN A 9 -14.95 1.44 -15.69
C GLN A 9 -14.80 2.95 -15.49
N LYS A 10 -15.22 3.48 -14.33
CA LYS A 10 -15.02 4.90 -13.99
C LYS A 10 -13.54 5.25 -13.91
N LEU A 11 -12.72 4.40 -13.29
CA LEU A 11 -11.29 4.63 -13.15
C LEU A 11 -10.60 4.60 -14.52
N LEU A 12 -10.92 3.61 -15.35
CA LEU A 12 -10.45 3.51 -16.74
C LEU A 12 -10.81 4.76 -17.54
N HIS A 13 -12.08 5.15 -17.53
CA HIS A 13 -12.53 6.34 -18.27
C HIS A 13 -11.81 7.61 -17.79
N TYR A 14 -11.69 7.79 -16.46
CA TYR A 14 -10.96 8.92 -15.89
C TYR A 14 -9.50 8.95 -16.33
N CYS A 15 -8.79 7.81 -16.30
CA CYS A 15 -7.41 7.73 -16.75
C CYS A 15 -7.28 8.01 -18.26
N LEU A 16 -8.18 7.50 -19.09
CA LEU A 16 -8.16 7.76 -20.54
C LEU A 16 -8.43 9.22 -20.90
N THR A 17 -9.21 9.94 -20.08
CA THR A 17 -9.65 11.30 -20.40
C THR A 17 -8.90 12.41 -19.68
N GLN A 18 -8.40 12.15 -18.47
CA GLN A 18 -7.89 13.22 -17.59
C GLN A 18 -6.50 12.95 -17.02
N ARG A 19 -5.90 11.76 -17.19
CA ARG A 19 -4.60 11.46 -16.59
C ARG A 19 -3.75 10.53 -17.45
N LEU A 20 -2.64 11.03 -17.97
CA LEU A 20 -1.64 10.21 -18.65
C LEU A 20 -1.01 9.22 -17.64
N LEU A 21 -1.30 7.94 -17.82
CA LEU A 21 -0.62 6.86 -17.12
C LEU A 21 0.59 6.40 -17.94
N CYS A 22 1.66 5.98 -17.28
CA CYS A 22 2.73 5.29 -17.97
C CYS A 22 2.21 3.94 -18.54
N PRO A 23 2.84 3.40 -19.61
CA PRO A 23 2.38 2.18 -20.27
C PRO A 23 2.22 0.98 -19.32
N ALA A 24 3.14 0.83 -18.36
CA ALA A 24 3.09 -0.24 -17.37
C ALA A 24 1.85 -0.15 -16.47
N SER A 25 1.59 1.04 -15.89
CA SER A 25 0.42 1.27 -15.03
C SER A 25 -0.90 1.15 -15.80
N PHE A 26 -0.91 1.60 -17.07
CA PHE A 26 -2.07 1.44 -17.94
C PHE A 26 -2.35 -0.04 -18.24
N SER A 27 -1.32 -0.82 -18.57
CA SER A 27 -1.43 -2.26 -18.83
C SER A 27 -1.97 -3.04 -17.62
N VAL A 28 -1.52 -2.70 -16.41
CA VAL A 28 -2.06 -3.31 -15.18
C VAL A 28 -3.55 -3.00 -15.05
N LEU A 29 -3.96 -1.75 -15.27
CA LEU A 29 -5.35 -1.32 -15.10
C LEU A 29 -6.29 -1.97 -16.13
N THR A 30 -5.84 -2.17 -17.37
CA THR A 30 -6.68 -2.77 -18.43
C THR A 30 -6.75 -4.30 -18.35
N ASN A 31 -5.73 -4.96 -17.79
CA ASN A 31 -5.65 -6.42 -17.69
C ASN A 31 -6.10 -6.98 -16.33
N LEU A 32 -6.80 -6.19 -15.50
CA LEU A 32 -7.35 -6.70 -14.24
C LEU A 32 -8.40 -7.77 -14.50
N THR A 33 -8.24 -8.94 -13.87
CA THR A 33 -9.30 -9.95 -13.85
C THR A 33 -10.48 -9.47 -13.00
N ASP A 34 -11.62 -10.16 -13.08
CA ASP A 34 -12.78 -9.87 -12.21
C ASP A 34 -12.41 -9.99 -10.71
N LYS A 35 -11.57 -10.98 -10.37
CA LYS A 35 -11.06 -11.18 -9.00
C LYS A 35 -10.13 -10.04 -8.57
N ASP A 36 -9.20 -9.63 -9.44
CA ASP A 36 -8.29 -8.52 -9.16
C ASP A 36 -9.07 -7.21 -8.99
N SER A 37 -10.07 -6.98 -9.84
CA SER A 37 -10.94 -5.81 -9.79
C SER A 37 -11.72 -5.75 -8.49
N GLN A 38 -12.28 -6.89 -8.05
CA GLN A 38 -12.94 -6.98 -6.75
C GLN A 38 -11.96 -6.67 -5.63
N ARG A 39 -10.79 -7.31 -5.58
CA ARG A 39 -9.79 -7.09 -4.52
C ARG A 39 -9.29 -5.65 -4.46
N CYS A 40 -8.97 -5.05 -5.61
CA CYS A 40 -8.36 -3.72 -5.67
C CYS A 40 -9.37 -2.56 -5.49
N LEU A 41 -10.65 -2.78 -5.84
CA LEU A 41 -11.65 -1.72 -5.95
C LEU A 41 -12.83 -1.85 -4.99
N SER A 42 -12.90 -2.89 -4.15
CA SER A 42 -13.99 -3.03 -3.16
C SER A 42 -13.87 -2.05 -2.00
N SER A 43 -12.64 -1.74 -1.55
CA SER A 43 -12.40 -0.76 -0.47
C SER A 43 -12.66 0.67 -0.95
N ASN A 44 -13.19 1.52 -0.07
CA ASN A 44 -13.38 2.94 -0.36
C ASN A 44 -12.03 3.70 -0.33
N LEU A 45 -12.02 4.97 -0.77
CA LEU A 45 -10.75 5.72 -0.87
C LEU A 45 -10.13 6.05 0.50
N GLY A 46 -10.95 6.28 1.53
CA GLY A 46 -10.47 6.56 2.89
C GLY A 46 -9.78 5.35 3.51
N GLU A 47 -10.33 4.16 3.29
CA GLU A 47 -9.74 2.88 3.66
C GLU A 47 -8.37 2.65 3.00
N VAL A 48 -8.30 2.87 1.68
CA VAL A 48 -7.05 2.77 0.94
C VAL A 48 -6.00 3.75 1.50
N ARG A 49 -6.39 5.01 1.75
CA ARG A 49 -5.51 6.01 2.38
C ARG A 49 -4.99 5.55 3.73
N LYS A 50 -5.89 5.03 4.58
CA LYS A 50 -5.54 4.57 5.92
C LYS A 50 -4.51 3.43 5.86
N VAL A 51 -4.76 2.41 5.04
CA VAL A 51 -3.84 1.27 4.91
C VAL A 51 -2.48 1.72 4.36
N VAL A 52 -2.46 2.48 3.27
CA VAL A 52 -1.21 2.96 2.68
C VAL A 52 -0.44 3.82 3.70
N ALA A 53 -1.11 4.68 4.45
CA ALA A 53 -0.46 5.47 5.49
C ALA A 53 0.10 4.59 6.63
N THR A 54 -0.65 3.58 7.07
CA THR A 54 -0.19 2.63 8.08
C THR A 54 1.05 1.85 7.62
N LEU A 55 1.06 1.36 6.38
CA LEU A 55 2.24 0.72 5.79
C LEU A 55 3.43 1.68 5.71
N GLY A 56 3.19 2.95 5.36
CA GLY A 56 4.22 4.00 5.37
C GLY A 56 4.82 4.21 6.77
N LEU A 57 3.97 4.28 7.79
CA LEU A 57 4.40 4.43 9.18
C LEU A 57 5.25 3.25 9.67
N LEU A 58 4.96 2.02 9.21
CA LEU A 58 5.80 0.85 9.53
C LEU A 58 7.23 1.03 9.00
N ILE A 59 7.39 1.60 7.81
CA ILE A 59 8.71 1.89 7.23
C ILE A 59 9.38 3.06 7.94
N GLU A 60 8.65 4.15 8.22
CA GLU A 60 9.18 5.28 9.00
C GLU A 60 9.67 4.85 10.38
N TYR A 61 8.96 3.93 11.04
CA TYR A 61 9.41 3.34 12.29
C TYR A 61 10.78 2.65 12.15
N GLN A 62 10.97 1.83 11.12
CA GLN A 62 12.28 1.20 10.85
C GLN A 62 13.36 2.23 10.54
N LYS A 63 13.02 3.29 9.78
CA LYS A 63 13.94 4.38 9.45
C LYS A 63 14.45 5.08 10.72
N HIS A 64 13.55 5.51 11.60
CA HIS A 64 13.94 6.16 12.86
C HIS A 64 14.72 5.22 13.78
N ARG A 65 14.39 3.92 13.77
CA ARG A 65 15.11 2.90 14.54
C ARG A 65 16.55 2.74 14.05
N GLN A 66 16.77 2.68 12.73
CA GLN A 66 18.09 2.58 12.12
C GLN A 66 18.94 3.83 12.36
N ASN A 67 18.34 5.01 12.27
CA ASN A 67 19.01 6.30 12.47
C ASN A 67 19.18 6.69 13.94
N ARG A 68 18.64 5.89 14.89
CA ARG A 68 18.64 6.16 16.34
C ARG A 68 17.95 7.47 16.72
N GLU A 69 16.90 7.83 15.99
CA GLU A 69 16.10 9.05 16.22
C GLU A 69 15.06 8.83 17.32
N GLY A 70 15.48 8.91 18.59
CA GLY A 70 14.68 8.48 19.74
C GLY A 70 13.30 9.14 19.86
N TRP A 71 13.19 10.46 19.68
CA TRP A 71 11.92 11.17 19.83
C TRP A 71 10.92 10.82 18.71
N SER A 72 11.37 10.86 17.44
CA SER A 72 10.55 10.47 16.29
C SER A 72 10.09 9.01 16.39
N LEU A 73 10.95 8.13 16.88
CA LEU A 73 10.62 6.72 17.11
C LEU A 73 9.45 6.56 18.10
N VAL A 74 9.45 7.32 19.21
CA VAL A 74 8.37 7.28 20.20
C VAL A 74 7.06 7.77 19.62
N GLN A 75 7.10 8.82 18.79
CA GLN A 75 5.90 9.34 18.13
C GLN A 75 5.27 8.32 17.18
N VAL A 76 6.09 7.69 16.33
CA VAL A 76 5.59 6.69 15.37
C VAL A 76 5.06 5.45 16.10
N ARG A 77 5.68 5.02 17.21
CA ARG A 77 5.14 3.93 18.06
C ARG A 77 3.74 4.24 18.58
N LYS A 78 3.49 5.48 19.00
CA LYS A 78 2.17 5.91 19.48
C LYS A 78 1.12 5.84 18.37
N LEU A 79 1.47 6.19 17.13
CA LEU A 79 0.57 6.16 15.98
C LEU A 79 0.27 4.72 15.50
N LEU A 80 1.27 3.85 15.48
CA LEU A 80 1.10 2.45 15.07
C LEU A 80 0.39 1.59 16.12
N GLY A 81 0.62 1.88 17.40
CA GLY A 81 0.24 0.98 18.48
C GLY A 81 1.13 -0.26 18.56
N GLN A 82 1.02 -1.00 19.67
CA GLN A 82 1.98 -2.05 20.03
C GLN A 82 2.11 -3.18 19.03
N ASN A 83 0.98 -3.71 18.56
CA ASN A 83 0.97 -4.85 17.65
C ASN A 83 1.74 -4.54 16.35
N LEU A 84 1.47 -3.39 15.75
CA LEU A 84 2.00 -3.05 14.42
C LEU A 84 3.50 -2.72 14.43
N TYR A 85 4.04 -2.03 15.44
CA TYR A 85 5.49 -1.78 15.47
C TYR A 85 6.29 -3.06 15.74
N LEU A 86 5.75 -4.03 16.50
CA LEU A 86 6.40 -5.33 16.71
C LEU A 86 6.45 -6.14 15.41
N TRP A 87 5.37 -6.11 14.63
CA TRP A 87 5.35 -6.69 13.29
C TRP A 87 6.35 -6.00 12.36
N SER A 88 6.45 -4.66 12.41
CA SER A 88 7.47 -3.93 11.65
C SER A 88 8.88 -4.45 11.90
N ASP A 89 9.21 -4.73 13.17
CA ASP A 89 10.54 -5.25 13.56
C ASP A 89 10.85 -6.63 12.95
N ALA A 90 9.84 -7.40 12.54
CA ALA A 90 10.03 -8.68 11.88
C ALA A 90 10.38 -8.57 10.37
N VAL A 91 10.04 -7.46 9.69
CA VAL A 91 10.21 -7.30 8.24
C VAL A 91 11.70 -7.33 7.83
N GLY A 92 12.57 -6.75 8.64
CA GLY A 92 14.01 -6.66 8.38
C GLY A 92 14.32 -5.90 7.09
N ILE A 93 13.86 -4.65 7.01
CA ILE A 93 14.17 -3.72 5.90
C ILE A 93 15.63 -3.29 6.03
N GLN A 94 16.41 -3.40 4.95
CA GLN A 94 17.85 -3.09 4.97
C GLN A 94 18.14 -1.65 4.55
N HIS A 95 17.40 -1.14 3.56
CA HIS A 95 17.60 0.20 3.02
C HIS A 95 16.25 0.89 2.82
N ILE A 96 16.13 2.12 3.34
CA ILE A 96 14.94 2.94 3.25
C ILE A 96 15.29 4.26 2.55
N PRO A 97 14.66 4.59 1.42
CA PRO A 97 14.89 5.87 0.74
C PRO A 97 14.50 7.06 1.64
N GLN A 98 15.31 8.12 1.64
CA GLN A 98 15.13 9.22 2.58
C GLN A 98 14.05 10.23 2.18
N GLU A 99 13.86 10.47 0.88
CA GLU A 99 13.08 11.61 0.33
C GLU A 99 11.65 11.24 -0.08
N LEU A 100 11.15 10.07 0.34
CA LEU A 100 9.81 9.61 -0.04
C LEU A 100 8.77 9.99 1.01
N SER A 101 7.60 10.42 0.54
CA SER A 101 6.45 10.65 1.40
C SER A 101 5.95 9.36 2.05
N ASN A 102 5.27 9.47 3.18
CA ASN A 102 4.65 8.36 3.88
C ASN A 102 3.79 7.47 2.95
N GLN A 103 3.01 8.10 2.06
CA GLN A 103 2.17 7.37 1.11
C GLN A 103 2.99 6.61 0.06
N GLN A 104 4.09 7.20 -0.42
CA GLN A 104 5.01 6.53 -1.34
C GLN A 104 5.68 5.33 -0.68
N LEU A 105 6.14 5.46 0.57
CA LEU A 105 6.70 4.35 1.34
C LEU A 105 5.69 3.22 1.50
N GLY A 106 4.45 3.55 1.88
CA GLY A 106 3.38 2.55 2.02
C GLY A 106 3.06 1.83 0.71
N LEU A 107 3.03 2.55 -0.41
CA LEU A 107 2.85 1.96 -1.74
C LEU A 107 4.04 1.09 -2.16
N MET A 108 5.27 1.42 -1.78
CA MET A 108 6.43 0.55 -2.01
C MET A 108 6.32 -0.75 -1.23
N MET A 109 5.91 -0.69 0.04
CA MET A 109 5.70 -1.90 0.85
C MET A 109 4.63 -2.79 0.21
N LEU A 110 3.54 -2.16 -0.23
CA LEU A 110 2.45 -2.87 -0.90
C LEU A 110 2.89 -3.48 -2.23
N ALA A 111 3.77 -2.81 -2.98
CA ALA A 111 4.26 -3.31 -4.27
C ALA A 111 5.14 -4.57 -4.13
N GLN A 112 5.82 -4.74 -3.00
CA GLN A 112 6.56 -5.98 -2.68
C GLN A 112 5.61 -7.16 -2.39
N TYR A 113 4.44 -6.86 -1.85
CA TYR A 113 3.41 -7.86 -1.54
C TYR A 113 2.55 -8.20 -2.76
N ASP A 114 2.01 -7.17 -3.42
CA ASP A 114 1.14 -7.28 -4.60
C ASP A 114 1.30 -6.02 -5.46
N ASN A 115 2.09 -6.16 -6.52
CA ASN A 115 2.37 -5.05 -7.44
C ASN A 115 1.11 -4.52 -8.12
N ARG A 116 0.16 -5.40 -8.50
CA ARG A 116 -1.07 -4.97 -9.18
C ARG A 116 -1.92 -4.11 -8.24
N LEU A 117 -2.05 -4.54 -7.00
CA LEU A 117 -2.78 -3.80 -5.96
C LEU A 117 -2.14 -2.42 -5.73
N ALA A 118 -0.81 -2.37 -5.60
CA ALA A 118 -0.07 -1.13 -5.41
C ALA A 118 -0.23 -0.15 -6.57
N VAL A 119 -0.17 -0.63 -7.82
CA VAL A 119 -0.40 0.20 -9.02
C VAL A 119 -1.82 0.74 -9.04
N VAL A 120 -2.84 -0.09 -8.80
CA VAL A 120 -4.23 0.39 -8.80
C VAL A 120 -4.44 1.42 -7.69
N TRP A 121 -3.87 1.19 -6.50
CA TRP A 121 -4.03 2.11 -5.38
C TRP A 121 -3.23 3.41 -5.55
N SER A 122 -2.06 3.38 -6.17
CA SER A 122 -1.31 4.60 -6.53
C SER A 122 -2.11 5.48 -7.50
N ILE A 123 -2.76 4.85 -8.50
CA ILE A 123 -3.66 5.54 -9.42
C ILE A 123 -4.83 6.19 -8.66
N ARG A 124 -5.50 5.43 -7.79
CA ARG A 124 -6.64 5.91 -7.00
C ARG A 124 -6.27 7.04 -6.04
N LEU A 125 -5.09 6.96 -5.42
CA LEU A 125 -4.59 7.95 -4.47
C LEU A 125 -4.00 9.18 -5.15
N ARG A 126 -3.70 9.10 -6.46
CA ARG A 126 -2.95 10.12 -7.21
C ARG A 126 -1.56 10.37 -6.61
N VAL A 127 -0.91 9.27 -6.22
CA VAL A 127 0.46 9.26 -5.71
C VAL A 127 1.29 8.44 -6.68
N ASP A 128 2.50 8.89 -6.96
CA ASP A 128 3.41 8.15 -7.83
C ASP A 128 3.96 6.93 -7.09
N LEU A 129 3.96 5.78 -7.76
CA LEU A 129 4.56 4.57 -7.23
C LEU A 129 6.08 4.64 -7.46
N PRO A 130 6.92 4.63 -6.42
CA PRO A 130 8.36 4.63 -6.60
C PRO A 130 8.83 3.40 -7.38
N SER A 131 9.72 3.61 -8.34
CA SER A 131 10.25 2.55 -9.21
C SER A 131 11.28 1.66 -8.50
N GLN A 132 11.92 2.18 -7.45
CA GLN A 132 12.92 1.45 -6.69
C GLN A 132 12.24 0.46 -5.72
N PRO A 133 12.63 -0.82 -5.72
CA PRO A 133 12.13 -1.78 -4.75
C PRO A 133 12.72 -1.52 -3.36
N LEU A 134 11.98 -1.94 -2.32
CA LEU A 134 12.55 -2.01 -0.96
C LEU A 134 13.50 -3.20 -0.89
N THR A 135 14.66 -2.99 -0.28
CA THR A 135 15.57 -4.09 0.02
C THR A 135 15.18 -4.68 1.37
N ILE A 136 14.73 -5.93 1.37
CA ILE A 136 14.23 -6.64 2.55
C ILE A 136 14.95 -7.98 2.72
N THR A 137 15.08 -8.43 3.96
CA THR A 137 15.70 -9.74 4.27
C THR A 137 14.81 -10.93 3.95
N SER A 138 13.48 -10.78 4.09
CA SER A 138 12.53 -11.86 3.86
C SER A 138 11.20 -11.34 3.32
N THR A 139 10.85 -11.76 2.10
CA THR A 139 9.54 -11.48 1.48
C THR A 139 8.40 -12.10 2.27
N TYR A 140 8.56 -13.31 2.81
CA TYR A 140 7.55 -13.98 3.63
C TYR A 140 7.15 -13.17 4.85
N ARG A 141 8.13 -12.66 5.61
CA ARG A 141 7.86 -11.83 6.79
C ARG A 141 7.17 -10.52 6.40
N LEU A 142 7.55 -9.92 5.27
CA LEU A 142 6.84 -8.76 4.75
C LEU A 142 5.38 -9.09 4.45
N CYS A 143 5.11 -10.22 3.79
CA CYS A 143 3.75 -10.63 3.48
C CYS A 143 2.88 -10.77 4.73
N ASP A 144 3.41 -11.39 5.80
CA ASP A 144 2.68 -11.53 7.07
C ASP A 144 2.35 -10.16 7.66
N VAL A 145 3.31 -9.24 7.68
CA VAL A 145 3.11 -7.88 8.21
C VAL A 145 2.08 -7.11 7.39
N VAL A 146 2.16 -7.19 6.05
CA VAL A 146 1.19 -6.54 5.17
C VAL A 146 -0.21 -7.15 5.36
N ASN A 147 -0.31 -8.46 5.56
CA ASN A 147 -1.58 -9.13 5.85
C ASN A 147 -2.20 -8.63 7.17
N GLN A 148 -1.42 -8.35 8.23
CA GLN A 148 -1.95 -7.77 9.47
C GLN A 148 -2.61 -6.40 9.24
N VAL A 149 -2.08 -5.60 8.31
CA VAL A 149 -2.65 -4.29 7.97
C VAL A 149 -3.86 -4.41 7.02
N LEU A 150 -3.86 -5.42 6.15
CA LEU A 150 -4.91 -5.64 5.16
C LEU A 150 -6.10 -6.44 5.69
N ALA A 151 -5.92 -7.30 6.69
CA ALA A 151 -6.97 -8.16 7.26
C ALA A 151 -8.26 -7.39 7.58
N PRO A 152 -8.23 -6.20 8.24
CA PRO A 152 -9.45 -5.43 8.51
C PRO A 152 -10.22 -4.96 7.25
N LEU A 153 -9.57 -4.92 6.07
CA LEU A 153 -10.22 -4.58 4.81
C LEU A 153 -10.85 -5.79 4.11
N PHE A 154 -10.26 -6.97 4.26
CA PHE A 154 -10.66 -8.17 3.53
C PHE A 154 -11.54 -9.11 4.35
N ASP A 155 -11.45 -9.08 5.68
CA ASP A 155 -12.27 -9.90 6.59
C ASP A 155 -13.60 -9.22 6.94
N LYS A 156 -14.07 -8.28 6.10
CA LYS A 156 -15.39 -7.70 6.29
C LYS A 156 -16.44 -8.79 6.03
N PRO A 157 -17.37 -9.05 6.97
CA PRO A 157 -18.49 -9.92 6.66
C PRO A 157 -19.23 -9.34 5.44
N GLU A 158 -19.55 -10.21 4.48
CA GLU A 158 -20.42 -9.84 3.37
C GLU A 158 -21.74 -9.36 3.99
N VAL A 159 -21.95 -8.05 3.96
CA VAL A 159 -23.27 -7.48 4.25
C VAL A 159 -24.05 -7.63 2.95
N ASP A 160 -24.83 -8.71 2.89
CA ASP A 160 -25.87 -8.94 1.88
C ASP A 160 -26.90 -7.80 1.85
#